data_AF-A0A7C3QZA2-F1
#
_entry.id   AF-A0A7C3QZA2-F1
#
_cell.length_a   1.000
_cell.length_b   1.000
_cell.length_c   1.000
_cell.angle_alpha   90.00
_cell.angle_beta   90.00
_cell.angle_gamma   90.00
#
_symmetry.space_group_name_H-M   'P 1'
#
loop_
_entity.id
_entity.type
_entity.pdbx_description
1 polymer ?
#
loop_
_entity_poly.entity_id
_entity_poly.type
_entity_poly.pdbx_seq_one_letter_code
_entity_poly.pdbx_strand_id
1 'polypeptide(L)' 'MEAAFAYPIGSKVVHPNYGAGIVVGIEEKSIGQASLSYYIIALPSMQLMVPVHRA' A
#
# COMPACT_ATOMS: atom_id res chain seq x y z
N MET A 1 -17.21 -9.33 11.27
CA MET A 1 -15.82 -9.35 10.77
C MET A 1 -15.89 -8.98 9.31
N GLU A 2 -15.68 -7.71 8.97
CA GLU A 2 -15.50 -7.33 7.57
C GLU A 2 -14.18 -7.93 7.11
N ALA A 3 -14.25 -8.87 6.17
CA ALA A 3 -13.08 -9.27 5.40
C ALA A 3 -12.72 -8.08 4.51
N ALA A 4 -11.91 -7.17 5.04
CA ALA A 4 -11.41 -6.02 4.30
C ALA A 4 -10.70 -6.53 3.04
N PHE A 5 -11.09 -6.00 1.88
CA PHE A 5 -10.48 -6.22 0.57
C PHE A 5 -9.03 -5.69 0.55
N ALA A 6 -8.16 -6.26 1.37
CA ALA A 6 -6.76 -5.87 1.46
C ALA A 6 -5.93 -6.68 0.47
N TYR A 7 -5.11 -6.02 -0.34
CA TYR A 7 -4.11 -6.69 -1.16
C TYR A 7 -3.08 -7.37 -0.23
N PRO A 8 -2.97 -8.70 -0.21
CA PRO A 8 -2.00 -9.38 0.64
C PRO A 8 -0.56 -9.08 0.19
N ILE A 9 0.39 -9.25 1.10
CA ILE A 9 1.82 -9.19 0.78
C ILE A 9 2.14 -10.22 -0.30
N GLY A 10 2.88 -9.81 -1.32
CA GLY A 10 3.18 -10.56 -2.54
C GLY A 10 2.23 -10.26 -3.71
N SER A 11 1.16 -9.50 -3.51
CA SER A 11 0.25 -9.10 -4.59
C SER A 11 0.96 -8.25 -5.62
N LYS A 12 0.80 -8.62 -6.90
CA LYS A 12 1.21 -7.79 -8.03
C LYS A 12 0.11 -6.77 -8.32
N VAL A 13 0.48 -5.50 -8.31
CA VAL A 13 -0.45 -4.36 -8.46
C VAL A 13 0.07 -3.38 -9.50
N VAL A 14 -0.81 -2.54 -10.05
CA VAL A 14 -0.43 -1.48 -10.99
C VAL A 14 -0.83 -0.14 -10.39
N HIS A 15 0.14 0.75 -10.22
CA HIS A 15 -0.10 2.13 -9.85
C HIS A 15 -0.22 3.00 -11.12
N PRO A 16 -1.23 3.87 -11.26
CA PRO A 16 -1.49 4.63 -12.49
C PRO A 16 -0.27 5.42 -13.04
N ASN A 17 0.50 6.05 -12.15
CA ASN A 17 1.63 6.91 -12.55
C ASN A 17 2.99 6.20 -12.55
N TYR A 18 3.09 5.00 -11.97
CA TYR A 18 4.38 4.36 -11.69
C TYR A 18 4.48 2.92 -12.21
N GLY A 19 3.38 2.38 -12.76
CA GLY A 19 3.36 1.05 -13.36
C GLY A 19 3.28 -0.06 -12.34
N ALA A 20 3.79 -1.23 -12.72
CA ALA A 20 3.65 -2.45 -11.94
C ALA A 20 4.60 -2.49 -10.73
N GLY A 21 4.08 -2.98 -9.60
CA GLY A 21 4.83 -3.20 -8.38
C GLY A 21 4.29 -4.38 -7.59
N ILE A 22 4.93 -4.67 -6.46
CA ILE A 22 4.54 -5.75 -5.55
C ILE A 22 4.29 -5.16 -4.18
N VAL A 23 3.15 -5.50 -3.56
CA VAL A 23 2.90 -5.17 -2.15
C VAL A 23 3.89 -5.97 -1.30
N VAL A 24 4.79 -5.30 -0.61
CA VAL A 24 5.81 -5.94 0.25
C VAL A 24 5.49 -5.79 1.74
N GLY A 25 4.53 -4.94 2.10
CA GLY A 25 4.13 -4.73 3.48
C GLY A 25 2.89 -3.85 3.62
N ILE A 26 2.38 -3.79 4.84
CA ILE A 26 1.38 -2.82 5.27
C ILE A 26 1.91 -2.20 6.55
N GLU A 27 2.03 -0.88 6.57
CA GLU A 27 2.52 -0.13 7.73
C GLU A 27 1.49 0.89 8.19
N GLU A 28 1.34 1.05 9.50
CA GLU A 28 0.63 2.19 10.08
C GLU A 28 1.59 3.36 10.26
N LYS A 29 1.18 4.54 9.80
CA LYS A 29 1.90 5.79 10.07
C LYS A 29 0.95 6.84 10.63
N SER A 30 1.43 7.51 11.67
CA SER A 30 0.76 8.67 12.24
C SER A 30 1.20 9.94 11.51
N ILE A 31 0.24 10.65 10.92
CA ILE A 31 0.45 11.95 10.29
C ILE A 31 -0.48 12.95 10.96
N GLY A 32 0.11 13.89 11.70
CA GLY A 32 -0.64 14.80 12.57
C GLY A 32 -1.37 14.03 13.67
N GLN A 33 -2.70 14.17 13.72
CA GLN A 33 -3.56 13.48 14.69
C GLN A 33 -4.20 12.19 14.16
N ALA A 34 -3.91 11.78 12.92
CA ALA A 34 -4.49 10.60 12.32
C ALA A 34 -3.44 9.48 12.13
N SER A 35 -3.76 8.26 12.58
CA SER A 35 -3.05 7.05 12.21
C SER A 35 -3.74 6.40 11.01
N LEU A 36 -3.00 6.20 9.93
CA LEU A 36 -3.50 5.60 8.69
C LEU A 36 -2.60 4.44 8.28
N SER A 37 -3.20 3.37 7.78
CA SER A 37 -2.47 2.24 7.21
C SER A 37 -2.15 2.50 5.74
N TYR A 38 -0.95 2.10 5.31
CA TYR A 38 -0.42 2.25 3.97
C TYR A 38 0.11 0.93 3.44
N TYR A 39 -0.18 0.62 2.17
CA TYR A 39 0.56 -0.38 1.42
C TYR A 39 1.97 0.14 1.12
N ILE A 40 2.97 -0.70 1.37
CA ILE A 40 4.33 -0.49 0.89
C ILE A 40 4.46 -1.28 -0.41
N ILE A 41 4.56 -0.57 -1.53
CA ILE A 41 4.67 -1.16 -2.87
C ILE A 41 6.11 -1.01 -3.34
N ALA A 42 6.77 -2.12 -3.62
CA ALA A 42 8.10 -2.14 -4.21
C ALA A 42 8.01 -2.04 -5.74
N LEU A 43 8.76 -1.10 -6.31
CA LEU A 43 9.02 -0.94 -7.73
C LEU A 43 10.54 -1.06 -7.99
N PRO A 44 10.99 -1.21 -9.24
CA PRO A 44 12.41 -1.48 -9.54
C PRO A 44 13.40 -0.47 -8.95
N SER A 45 13.04 0.80 -8.82
CA SER A 45 13.94 1.87 -8.37
C SER A 45 13.53 2.55 -7.06
N MET A 46 12.35 2.25 -6.51
CA MET A 46 11.81 2.96 -5.34
C MET A 46 10.69 2.18 -4.66
N GLN A 47 10.24 2.70 -3.51
CA GLN A 47 9.05 2.24 -2.81
C GLN A 47 7.99 3.34 -2.80
N LEU A 48 6.72 2.94 -2.93
CA LEU A 48 5.57 3.82 -2.81
C LEU A 48 4.74 3.45 -1.59
N MET A 49 4.16 4.48 -0.96
CA MET A 49 3.20 4.35 0.12
C MET A 49 1.82 4.75 -0.39
N VAL A 50 0.88 3.80 -0.43
CA VAL A 50 -0.50 4.05 -0.88
C VAL A 50 -1.48 3.81 0.28
N PRO A 51 -2.32 4.78 0.67
CA PRO A 51 -3.25 4.62 1.78
C PRO A 51 -4.25 3.48 1.54
N VAL A 52 -4.39 2.55 2.49
CA VAL A 52 -5.25 1.35 2.35
C VAL A 52 -6.72 1.70 2.14
N HIS A 53 -7.19 2.78 2.75
CA HIS A 53 -8.59 3.23 2.71
C HIS A 53 -8.95 4.04 1.46
N ARG A 54 -8.01 4.25 0.53
CA ARG A 54 -8.21 4.99 -0.73
C ARG A 54 -7.50 4.30 -1.93
N ALA A 55 -7.15 3.04 -1.77
CA ALA A 55 -6.43 2.23 -2.77
C ALA A 55 -7.36 1.60 -3.79
#